data_AF-A0A661Q322-F1
#
_entry.id   AF-A0A661Q322-F1
#
_cell.length_a   1.000
_cell.length_b   1.000
_cell.length_c   1.000
_cell.angle_alpha   90.00
_cell.angle_beta   90.00
_cell.angle_gamma   90.00
#
_symmetry.space_group_name_H-M   'P 1'
#
loop_
_entity.id
_entity.type
_entity.pdbx_description
1 polymer ?
#
loop_
_entity_poly.entity_id
_entity_poly.type
_entity_poly.pdbx_seq_one_letter_code
_entity_poly.pdbx_strand_id
1 'polypeptide(L)'
;MESILSFCLAVLLAPFFPVVIQKVKAGIAGKSGPPWLINYYTVIKLLRKGSVYSTSTSFVFKLGPVVSLATGFMLLLFFPWAGVAPICSFHGDVIMLFYLMGLGRFFTILAALDTASPFEGMGAAREAFFSILAEVTIFCILILFFRLTGSLSFAEFFVGTHLLNLMDTHGALL
;
A
#
# COMPACT_ATOMS: atom_id res chain seq x y z
N MET A 1 10.84 7.46 -20.17
CA MET A 1 11.96 7.64 -19.21
C MET A 1 11.47 8.27 -17.92
N GLU A 2 10.57 9.25 -18.00
CA GLU A 2 10.00 9.93 -16.82
C GLU A 2 9.30 8.98 -15.84
N SER A 3 8.49 8.02 -16.31
CA SER A 3 7.80 7.06 -15.43
C SER A 3 8.76 6.17 -14.63
N ILE A 4 9.90 5.79 -15.20
CA ILE A 4 10.93 4.98 -14.52
C ILE A 4 11.66 5.83 -13.47
N LEU A 5 11.95 7.10 -13.79
CA LEU A 5 12.53 8.03 -12.84
C LEU A 5 11.59 8.24 -11.65
N SER A 6 10.29 8.47 -11.91
CA SER A 6 9.26 8.58 -10.88
C SER A 6 9.20 7.33 -10.02
N PHE A 7 9.21 6.13 -10.63
CA PHE A 7 9.23 4.87 -9.87
C PHE A 7 10.45 4.78 -8.94
N CYS A 8 11.67 5.04 -9.44
CA CYS A 8 12.87 5.04 -8.60
C CYS A 8 12.79 6.07 -7.46
N LEU A 9 12.23 7.25 -7.73
CA LEU A 9 11.99 8.26 -6.71
C LEU A 9 10.97 7.81 -5.65
N ALA A 10 9.89 7.10 -6.02
CA ALA A 10 8.94 6.52 -5.05
C ALA A 10 9.64 5.59 -4.08
N VAL A 11 10.44 4.67 -4.63
CA VAL A 11 11.13 3.65 -3.84
C VAL A 11 12.13 4.31 -2.88
N LEU A 12 12.85 5.33 -3.34
CA LEU A 12 13.78 6.09 -2.50
C LEU A 12 13.08 6.93 -1.44
N LEU A 13 11.90 7.50 -1.74
CA LEU A 13 11.13 8.31 -0.80
C LEU A 13 10.29 7.49 0.18
N ALA A 14 10.00 6.22 -0.12
CA ALA A 14 9.15 5.38 0.73
C ALA A 14 9.60 5.33 2.22
N PRO A 15 10.90 5.16 2.55
CA PRO A 15 11.36 5.16 3.94
C PRO A 15 11.33 6.55 4.61
N PHE A 16 11.25 7.64 3.84
CA PHE A 16 11.23 9.00 4.36
C PHE A 16 9.89 9.37 4.99
N PHE A 17 8.77 8.99 4.37
CA PHE A 17 7.43 9.33 4.84
C PHE A 17 7.15 8.92 6.31
N PRO A 18 7.52 7.72 6.78
CA PRO A 18 7.31 7.38 8.18
C PRO A 18 8.13 8.26 9.15
N VAL A 19 9.28 8.81 8.74
CA VAL A 19 10.03 9.77 9.58
C VAL A 19 9.27 11.07 9.74
N VAL A 20 8.65 11.57 8.66
CA VAL A 20 7.80 12.77 8.71
C VAL A 20 6.67 12.55 9.73
N ILE A 21 5.98 11.42 9.65
CA ILE A 21 4.90 11.07 10.59
C ILE A 21 5.42 11.03 12.02
N GLN A 22 6.57 10.40 12.28
CA GLN A 22 7.17 10.33 13.61
C GLN A 22 7.56 11.71 14.16
N LYS A 23 8.10 12.59 13.31
CA LYS A 23 8.44 13.96 13.71
C LYS A 23 7.21 14.79 14.04
N VAL A 24 6.15 14.72 13.22
CA VAL A 24 4.88 15.41 13.49
C VAL A 24 4.29 14.93 14.81
N LYS A 25 4.23 13.61 15.04
CA LYS A 25 3.77 13.03 16.30
C LYS A 25 4.61 13.48 17.50
N ALA A 26 5.92 13.52 17.36
CA ALA A 26 6.81 13.98 18.43
C ALA A 26 6.60 15.46 18.76
N GLY A 27 6.45 16.31 17.73
CA GLY A 27 6.16 17.74 17.90
C GLY A 27 4.86 17.99 18.66
N ILE A 28 3.78 17.29 18.29
CA ILE A 28 2.49 17.38 18.99
C ILE A 28 2.61 16.87 20.44
N ALA A 29 3.42 15.84 20.67
CA ALA A 29 3.68 15.29 21.99
C ALA A 29 4.68 16.12 22.84
N GLY A 30 5.17 17.25 22.35
CA GLY A 30 6.17 18.09 23.04
C GLY A 30 7.55 17.44 23.17
N LYS A 31 7.85 16.42 22.35
CA LYS A 31 9.12 15.68 22.36
C LYS A 31 9.98 16.06 21.16
N SER A 32 11.30 15.97 21.34
CA SER A 32 12.22 16.04 20.20
C SER A 32 12.09 14.79 19.34
N GLY A 33 11.65 14.97 18.08
CA GLY A 33 11.48 13.87 17.13
C GLY A 33 12.81 13.29 16.64
N PRO A 34 12.77 12.08 16.05
CA PRO A 34 13.98 11.40 15.59
C PRO A 34 14.66 12.13 14.43
N PRO A 35 15.95 11.83 14.11
CA PRO A 35 16.66 12.40 12.96
C PRO A 35 15.97 12.09 11.62
N TRP A 36 16.06 13.00 10.64
CA TRP A 36 15.39 12.86 9.33
C TRP A 36 15.75 11.59 8.56
N LEU A 37 16.97 11.07 8.72
CA LEU A 37 17.47 9.92 7.99
C LEU A 37 17.42 8.60 8.79
N ILE A 38 16.75 8.58 9.95
CA ILE A 38 16.76 7.42 10.86
C ILE A 38 16.27 6.13 10.19
N ASN A 39 15.23 6.19 9.36
CA ASN A 39 14.67 5.02 8.70
C ASN A 39 15.63 4.44 7.66
N TYR A 40 16.38 5.28 6.94
CA TYR A 40 17.42 4.82 6.01
C TYR A 40 18.52 4.06 6.74
N TYR A 41 19.05 4.62 7.83
CA TYR A 41 20.04 3.93 8.66
C TYR A 41 19.50 2.63 9.24
N THR A 42 18.21 2.60 9.61
CA THR A 42 17.55 1.42 10.15
C THR A 42 17.42 0.31 9.10
N VAL A 43 16.99 0.64 7.88
CA VAL A 43 16.93 -0.34 6.77
C VAL A 43 18.31 -0.90 6.49
N ILE A 44 19.34 -0.07 6.34
CA ILE A 44 20.72 -0.52 6.12
C ILE A 44 21.20 -1.41 7.27
N LYS A 45 20.89 -1.04 8.52
CA LYS A 45 21.24 -1.83 9.70
C LYS A 45 20.54 -3.19 9.71
N LEU A 46 19.26 -3.25 9.33
CA LEU A 46 18.47 -4.49 9.27
C LEU A 46 18.96 -5.41 8.14
N LEU A 47 19.32 -4.86 6.98
CA LEU A 47 19.91 -5.63 5.88
C LEU A 47 21.28 -6.25 6.23
N ARG A 48 22.02 -5.64 7.18
CA ARG A 48 23.28 -6.17 7.69
C ARG A 48 23.10 -7.21 8.80
N LYS A 49 21.89 -7.37 9.35
CA LYS A 49 21.61 -8.38 10.37
C LYS A 49 21.26 -9.71 9.71
N GLY A 50 21.73 -10.80 10.31
CA GLY A 50 21.29 -12.14 9.93
C GLY A 50 19.83 -12.37 10.31
N SER A 51 19.12 -13.16 9.50
CA SER A 51 17.76 -13.62 9.80
C SER A 51 17.83 -14.89 10.64
N VAL A 52 17.06 -14.92 11.74
CA VAL A 52 16.90 -16.10 12.59
C VAL A 52 15.47 -16.60 12.42
N TYR A 53 15.33 -17.88 12.06
CA TYR A 53 14.05 -18.53 11.84
C TYR A 53 13.81 -19.56 12.95
N SER A 54 12.56 -19.66 13.41
CA SER A 54 12.18 -20.69 14.37
C SER A 54 12.13 -22.06 13.68
N THR A 55 12.36 -23.13 14.44
CA THR A 55 12.20 -24.51 13.95
C THR A 55 10.74 -24.89 13.71
N SER A 56 9.80 -24.13 14.28
CA SER A 56 8.36 -24.39 14.17
C SER A 56 7.67 -23.63 13.04
N THR A 57 8.38 -22.74 12.32
CA THR A 57 7.81 -21.96 11.21
C THR A 57 8.02 -22.67 9.88
N SER A 58 7.01 -22.63 9.01
CA SER A 58 7.04 -23.18 7.66
C SER A 58 7.71 -22.21 6.66
N PHE A 59 7.75 -22.60 5.39
CA PHE A 59 8.17 -21.72 4.30
C PHE A 59 7.24 -20.50 4.14
N VAL A 60 5.99 -20.61 4.61
CA VAL A 60 4.97 -19.55 4.55
C VAL A 60 5.43 -18.29 5.30
N PHE A 61 6.08 -18.46 6.45
CA PHE A 61 6.68 -17.35 7.19
C PHE A 61 7.67 -16.52 6.35
N LYS A 62 8.46 -17.16 5.48
CA LYS A 62 9.40 -16.46 4.59
C LYS A 62 8.69 -15.77 3.43
N LEU A 63 7.60 -16.34 2.94
CA LEU A 63 6.83 -15.75 1.84
C LEU A 63 6.09 -14.49 2.26
N GLY A 64 5.64 -14.37 3.51
CA GLY A 64 4.91 -13.20 4.00
C GLY A 64 5.57 -11.85 3.68
N PRO A 65 6.80 -11.60 4.18
CA PRO A 65 7.54 -10.37 3.91
C PRO A 65 7.91 -10.18 2.43
N VAL A 66 8.18 -11.26 1.71
CA VAL A 66 8.57 -11.20 0.29
C VAL A 66 7.38 -10.79 -0.59
N VAL A 67 6.23 -11.44 -0.40
CA VAL A 67 5.02 -11.16 -1.18
C VAL A 67 4.50 -9.76 -0.87
N SER A 68 4.40 -9.38 0.41
CA SER A 68 3.96 -8.03 0.78
C SER A 68 4.82 -6.93 0.15
N LEU A 69 6.15 -7.08 0.18
CA LEU A 69 7.08 -6.16 -0.47
C LEU A 69 6.91 -6.16 -2.01
N ALA A 70 6.79 -7.34 -2.64
CA ALA A 70 6.56 -7.46 -4.07
C ALA A 70 5.25 -6.80 -4.51
N THR A 71 4.16 -6.99 -3.75
CA THR A 71 2.88 -6.32 -4.03
C THR A 71 3.01 -4.80 -3.92
N GLY A 72 3.77 -4.28 -2.96
CA GLY A 72 4.05 -2.85 -2.84
C GLY A 72 4.78 -2.27 -4.05
N PHE A 73 5.80 -2.99 -4.56
CA PHE A 73 6.50 -2.59 -5.78
C PHE A 73 5.61 -2.63 -7.02
N MET A 74 4.78 -3.68 -7.16
CA MET A 74 3.87 -3.77 -8.29
C MET A 74 2.85 -2.63 -8.29
N LEU A 75 2.30 -2.24 -7.14
CA LEU A 75 1.36 -1.10 -7.06
C LEU A 75 1.97 0.20 -7.60
N LEU A 76 3.26 0.44 -7.32
CA LEU A 76 3.98 1.63 -7.80
C LEU A 76 4.11 1.68 -9.33
N LEU A 77 4.02 0.55 -10.04
CA LEU A 77 4.12 0.52 -11.51
C LEU A 77 2.88 1.11 -12.19
N PHE A 78 1.73 1.04 -11.52
CA PHE A 78 0.44 1.52 -12.03
C PHE A 78 0.09 2.92 -11.56
N PHE A 79 0.88 3.50 -10.66
CA PHE A 79 0.56 4.80 -10.07
C PHE A 79 0.93 5.95 -11.03
N PRO A 80 -0.04 6.78 -11.49
CA PRO A 80 0.25 7.94 -12.32
C PRO A 80 0.84 9.05 -11.44
N TRP A 81 2.04 9.52 -11.76
CA TRP A 81 2.71 10.54 -10.95
C TRP A 81 2.86 11.85 -11.72
N ALA A 82 2.34 12.95 -11.15
CA ALA A 82 2.54 14.32 -11.63
C ALA A 82 2.13 14.53 -13.11
N GLY A 83 1.06 13.85 -13.55
CA GLY A 83 0.56 13.91 -14.92
C GLY A 83 1.31 13.02 -15.92
N VAL A 84 2.32 12.27 -15.47
CA VAL A 84 3.03 11.29 -16.29
C VAL A 84 2.25 9.97 -16.30
N ALA A 85 2.12 9.37 -17.50
CA ALA A 85 1.49 8.07 -17.66
C ALA A 85 2.23 6.99 -16.85
N PRO A 86 1.49 6.05 -16.22
CA PRO A 86 2.09 4.95 -15.46
C PRO A 86 2.89 4.01 -16.39
N ILE A 87 3.75 3.20 -15.79
CA ILE A 87 4.59 2.24 -16.54
C ILE A 87 3.71 1.14 -17.16
N CYS A 88 2.72 0.69 -16.40
CA CYS A 88 1.72 -0.28 -16.85
C CYS A 88 0.32 0.32 -16.64
N SER A 89 -0.55 0.19 -17.65
CA SER A 89 -1.98 0.44 -17.50
C SER A 89 -2.76 -0.42 -18.48
N PHE A 90 -3.92 -0.90 -18.05
CA PHE A 90 -4.86 -1.65 -18.87
C PHE A 90 -6.28 -1.47 -18.33
N HIS A 91 -7.29 -1.83 -19.12
CA HIS A 91 -8.69 -1.69 -18.71
C HIS A 91 -9.01 -2.65 -17.56
N GLY A 92 -9.37 -2.11 -16.38
CA GLY A 92 -9.61 -2.91 -15.17
C GLY A 92 -8.41 -3.05 -14.23
N ASP A 93 -7.34 -2.28 -14.45
CA ASP A 93 -6.15 -2.27 -13.58
C ASP A 93 -6.48 -1.93 -12.12
N VAL A 94 -7.48 -1.09 -11.84
CA VAL A 94 -7.91 -0.73 -10.47
C VAL A 94 -8.29 -1.96 -9.64
N ILE A 95 -9.03 -2.89 -10.25
CA ILE A 95 -9.47 -4.12 -9.58
C ILE A 95 -8.25 -4.98 -9.24
N MET A 96 -7.31 -5.11 -10.19
CA MET A 96 -6.05 -5.80 -9.97
C MET A 96 -5.27 -5.18 -8.80
N LEU A 97 -5.18 -3.85 -8.72
CA LEU A 97 -4.46 -3.16 -7.64
C LEU A 97 -5.04 -3.48 -6.27
N PHE A 98 -6.37 -3.47 -6.13
CA PHE A 98 -7.01 -3.79 -4.85
C PHE A 98 -6.83 -5.25 -4.46
N TYR A 99 -6.91 -6.19 -5.41
CA TYR A 99 -6.58 -7.58 -5.13
C TYR A 99 -5.10 -7.77 -4.77
N LEU A 100 -4.19 -6.98 -5.35
CA LEU A 100 -2.78 -7.01 -4.99
C LEU A 100 -2.53 -6.53 -3.56
N MET A 101 -3.22 -5.45 -3.14
CA MET A 101 -3.21 -4.98 -1.76
C MET A 101 -3.77 -6.04 -0.80
N GLY A 102 -4.86 -6.71 -1.19
CA GLY A 102 -5.44 -7.82 -0.44
C GLY A 102 -4.48 -9.00 -0.31
N LEU A 103 -3.79 -9.37 -1.39
CA LEU A 103 -2.81 -10.44 -1.43
C LEU A 103 -1.64 -10.17 -0.47
N GLY A 104 -1.08 -8.95 -0.48
CA GLY A 104 -0.02 -8.58 0.45
C GLY A 104 -0.45 -8.70 1.92
N ARG A 105 -1.68 -8.27 2.24
CA ARG A 105 -2.26 -8.43 3.58
C ARG A 105 -2.51 -9.88 3.95
N PHE A 106 -3.09 -10.67 3.05
CA PHE A 106 -3.35 -12.09 3.25
C PHE A 106 -2.08 -12.85 3.63
N PHE A 107 -0.99 -12.64 2.89
CA PHE A 107 0.31 -13.27 3.19
C PHE A 107 0.94 -12.76 4.49
N THR A 108 0.67 -11.51 4.89
CA THR A 108 1.11 -10.98 6.19
C THR A 108 0.37 -11.66 7.34
N ILE A 109 -0.95 -11.86 7.20
CA ILE A 109 -1.78 -12.58 8.18
C ILE A 109 -1.36 -14.05 8.26
N LEU A 110 -1.15 -14.71 7.12
CA LEU A 110 -0.67 -16.10 7.09
C LEU A 110 0.70 -16.25 7.75
N ALA A 111 1.64 -15.34 7.50
CA ALA A 111 2.95 -15.39 8.14
C ALA A 111 2.86 -15.21 9.66
N ALA A 112 1.94 -14.40 10.17
CA ALA A 112 1.67 -14.31 11.60
C ALA A 112 1.09 -15.62 12.15
N LEU A 113 0.12 -16.24 11.47
CA LEU A 113 -0.49 -17.51 11.88
C LEU A 113 0.49 -18.70 11.86
N ASP A 114 1.48 -18.68 10.98
CA ASP A 114 2.52 -19.72 10.87
C ASP A 114 3.51 -19.68 12.04
N THR A 115 3.52 -18.60 12.83
CA THR A 115 4.26 -18.58 14.08
C THR A 115 3.47 -19.29 15.17
N ALA A 116 4.07 -20.30 15.79
CA ALA A 116 3.44 -21.14 16.81
C ALA A 116 3.29 -20.41 18.17
N SER A 117 2.62 -19.24 18.17
CA SER A 117 2.43 -18.36 19.32
C SER A 117 0.96 -17.96 19.48
N PRO A 118 0.38 -18.07 20.70
CA PRO A 118 -1.00 -17.67 20.96
C PRO A 118 -1.28 -16.17 20.71
N PHE A 119 -0.26 -15.31 20.84
CA PHE A 119 -0.42 -13.86 20.64
C PHE A 119 -0.48 -13.46 19.17
N GLU A 120 0.23 -14.17 18.32
CA GLU A 120 0.30 -13.91 16.89
C GLU A 120 -1.03 -14.27 16.22
N GLY A 121 -1.67 -15.37 16.67
CA GLY A 121 -3.04 -15.70 16.27
C GLY A 121 -4.09 -14.66 16.69
N MET A 122 -3.98 -14.10 17.91
CA MET A 122 -4.88 -13.02 18.35
C MET A 122 -4.70 -11.73 17.54
N GLY A 123 -3.46 -11.38 17.17
CA GLY A 123 -3.18 -10.24 16.30
C GLY A 123 -3.71 -10.45 14.88
N ALA A 124 -3.42 -11.62 14.29
CA ALA A 124 -3.89 -12.00 12.96
C ALA A 124 -5.42 -11.94 12.83
N ALA A 125 -6.16 -12.36 13.85
CA ALA A 125 -7.62 -12.30 13.86
C ALA A 125 -8.16 -10.85 13.82
N ARG A 126 -7.52 -9.92 14.55
CA ARG A 126 -7.88 -8.49 14.53
C ARG A 126 -7.60 -7.87 13.18
N GLU A 127 -6.43 -8.14 12.62
CA GLU A 127 -6.02 -7.62 11.32
C GLU A 127 -6.92 -8.14 10.19
N ALA A 128 -7.34 -9.41 10.26
CA ALA A 128 -8.30 -9.98 9.32
C ALA A 128 -9.67 -9.28 9.42
N PHE A 129 -10.17 -9.05 10.64
CA PHE A 129 -11.44 -8.37 10.85
C PHE A 129 -11.46 -6.95 10.24
N PHE A 130 -10.44 -6.14 10.52
CA PHE A 130 -10.34 -4.80 9.94
C PHE A 130 -10.16 -4.83 8.42
N SER A 131 -9.48 -5.84 7.88
CA SER A 131 -9.26 -5.98 6.45
C SER A 131 -10.58 -6.23 5.71
N ILE A 132 -11.46 -7.07 6.26
CA ILE A 132 -12.79 -7.34 5.67
C ILE A 132 -13.63 -6.05 5.60
N LEU A 133 -13.64 -5.25 6.67
CA LEU A 133 -14.37 -3.96 6.68
C LEU A 133 -13.79 -2.98 5.65
N ALA A 134 -12.46 -2.91 5.55
CA ALA A 134 -11.79 -2.04 4.60
C ALA A 134 -12.08 -2.46 3.14
N GLU A 135 -12.09 -3.76 2.86
CA GLU A 135 -12.35 -4.29 1.52
C GLU A 135 -13.76 -3.93 1.01
N VAL A 136 -14.79 -4.13 1.84
CA VAL A 136 -16.17 -3.70 1.50
C VAL A 136 -16.21 -2.21 1.19
N THR A 137 -15.56 -1.39 2.02
CA THR A 137 -15.54 0.07 1.83
C THR A 137 -14.82 0.46 0.54
N ILE A 138 -13.70 -0.18 0.22
CA ILE A 138 -12.93 0.06 -1.00
C ILE A 138 -13.78 -0.26 -2.25
N PHE A 139 -14.50 -1.38 -2.26
CA PHE A 139 -15.37 -1.74 -3.38
C PHE A 139 -16.59 -0.83 -3.51
N CYS A 140 -17.18 -0.36 -2.40
CA CYS A 140 -18.24 0.66 -2.46
C CYS A 140 -17.74 1.97 -3.10
N ILE A 141 -16.54 2.43 -2.73
CA ILE A 141 -15.92 3.61 -3.33
C ILE A 141 -15.59 3.35 -4.81
N LEU A 142 -15.09 2.17 -5.15
CA LEU A 142 -14.81 1.82 -6.55
C LEU A 142 -16.06 1.89 -7.43
N ILE A 143 -17.19 1.35 -6.95
CA ILE A 143 -18.46 1.42 -7.68
C ILE A 143 -18.86 2.88 -7.90
N LEU A 144 -18.71 3.73 -6.89
CA LEU A 144 -18.97 5.17 -7.03
C LEU A 144 -18.07 5.80 -8.11
N PHE A 145 -16.76 5.55 -8.08
CA PHE A 145 -15.82 6.09 -9.07
C PHE A 145 -16.11 5.59 -10.49
N PHE A 146 -16.47 4.31 -10.62
CA PHE A 146 -16.88 3.73 -11.90
C PHE A 146 -18.14 4.40 -12.42
N ARG A 147 -19.13 4.67 -11.56
CA ARG A 147 -20.36 5.38 -11.95
C ARG A 147 -20.10 6.82 -12.41
N LEU A 148 -19.14 7.51 -11.80
CA LEU A 148 -18.81 8.89 -12.15
C LEU A 148 -17.94 8.99 -13.41
N THR A 149 -17.02 8.05 -13.62
CA THR A 149 -16.01 8.14 -14.70
C THR A 149 -16.36 7.25 -15.90
N GLY A 150 -17.18 6.20 -15.71
CA GLY A 150 -17.47 5.19 -16.72
C GLY A 150 -16.28 4.26 -17.03
N SER A 151 -15.16 4.39 -16.32
CA SER A 151 -13.92 3.66 -16.57
C SER A 151 -13.46 2.87 -15.34
N LEU A 152 -12.77 1.77 -15.62
CA LEU A 152 -12.11 0.93 -14.62
C LEU A 152 -10.58 1.05 -14.68
N SER A 153 -10.05 2.10 -15.33
CA SER A 153 -8.62 2.40 -15.35
C SER A 153 -8.24 3.38 -14.23
N PHE A 154 -7.19 3.03 -13.48
CA PHE A 154 -6.66 3.82 -12.37
C PHE A 154 -6.02 5.09 -12.88
N ALA A 155 -5.32 5.02 -14.02
CA ALA A 155 -4.72 6.19 -14.65
C ALA A 155 -5.77 7.25 -15.03
N GLU A 156 -6.92 6.80 -15.55
CA GLU A 156 -8.00 7.68 -15.96
C GLU A 156 -8.67 8.39 -14.77
N PHE A 157 -8.61 7.84 -13.55
CA PHE A 157 -9.09 8.55 -12.37
C PHE A 157 -8.27 9.79 -12.01
N PHE A 158 -6.99 9.85 -12.39
CA PHE A 158 -6.09 10.97 -12.06
C PHE A 158 -5.81 11.89 -13.26
N VAL A 159 -5.81 11.34 -14.48
CA VAL A 159 -5.42 12.05 -15.72
C VAL A 159 -6.61 12.23 -16.68
N GLY A 160 -7.78 11.66 -16.35
CA GLY A 160 -8.96 11.69 -17.20
C GLY A 160 -9.50 13.09 -17.48
N THR A 161 -10.11 13.25 -18.65
CA THR A 161 -10.73 14.49 -19.13
C THR A 161 -12.01 14.85 -18.38
N HIS A 162 -12.65 13.88 -17.72
CA HIS A 162 -13.80 14.10 -16.84
C HIS A 162 -13.30 14.54 -15.46
N LEU A 163 -13.00 15.84 -15.33
CA LEU A 163 -12.83 16.45 -14.01
C LEU A 163 -14.10 16.20 -13.19
N LEU A 164 -13.96 15.53 -12.05
CA LEU A 164 -15.04 15.29 -11.08
C LEU A 164 -15.59 16.63 -10.59
N ASN A 165 -16.57 17.18 -11.30
CA ASN A 165 -17.25 18.39 -10.90
C ASN A 165 -18.41 18.01 -9.96
N LEU A 166 -18.15 18.08 -8.66
CA LEU A 166 -19.13 17.79 -7.60
C LEU A 166 -20.37 18.71 -7.65
N MET A 167 -20.31 19.80 -8.42
CA MET A 167 -21.37 20.80 -8.57
C MET A 167 -22.18 20.64 -9.86
N ASP A 168 -21.82 19.70 -10.73
CA ASP A 168 -22.54 19.47 -11.97
C ASP A 168 -23.84 18.69 -11.71
N THR A 169 -24.93 19.04 -12.40
CA THR A 169 -26.27 18.47 -12.18
C THR A 169 -26.36 16.99 -12.57
N HIS A 170 -25.36 16.49 -13.30
CA HIS A 170 -25.17 15.08 -13.63
C HIS A 170 -24.45 14.28 -12.52
N GLY A 171 -23.94 14.94 -11.48
CA GLY A 171 -23.15 14.32 -10.39
C GLY A 171 -23.97 13.72 -9.25
N ALA A 172 -25.29 13.90 -9.24
CA ALA A 172 -26.18 13.30 -8.24
C ALA A 172 -27.05 12.21 -8.90
N LEU A 173 -26.52 10.99 -8.97
CA LEU A 173 -27.30 9.77 -9.18
C LEU A 173 -28.11 9.71 -10.48
N LEU A 174 -27.45 9.59 -11.63
CA LEU A 174 -28.04 8.95 -12.81
C LEU A 174 -27.15 7.84 -13.37
#